data_AF-A0A543A075-F1
#
_entry.id   AF-A0A543A075-F1
#
_cell.length_a   1.000
_cell.length_b   1.000
_cell.length_c   1.000
_cell.angle_alpha   90.00
_cell.angle_beta   90.00
_cell.angle_gamma   90.00
#
_symmetry.space_group_name_H-M   'P 1'
#
loop_
_entity.id
_entity.type
_entity.pdbx_description
1 polymer ?
#
loop_
_entity_poly.entity_id
_entity_poly.type
_entity_poly.pdbx_seq_one_letter_code
_entity_poly.pdbx_strand_id
1 'polypeptide(L)'
;MSMPTVHPYPPKTSFNGGDLDCGNGLLLLIRKHIDPLEPGELLEIVSHDSTVEVDLPSWCRLTKNELLNMHTEPGVWRFLVSKGPFTPPADAALPTVTARPAAHPETPLAPLKLKKKRKKPQMAITQEVVTPHIPDSLPEPADAPNIEPLSVLSLGSWPRPRWMLESLHQHLEGRLDDDAFQADADDAVQLAIAAQERAGIDVVTDGEQRRDNYSSFVGGILQNCQLIPVTDLLPYVDDPDQFNKELQALDVPAGEVRHPAVFGPLGRNDPLTVHEVQYAQSIATKPVKVSLPGPYLLTRTMWMECVSDRAYDNREQLAVDIVRILREEIAYLLAEGTILVQLDEPVLTEVLYGEQGQGGRTFMCGALGERGAQDEELAFAHQLLEQVTEGFPTDRLALHVCRGNWTTDETSALTGGYEPLVPLFRSVNVGTLILELCTPRAGELEALAGIRDDQRIGVGVINQKDSANDTVDDVAARAERAIRLFGYERVLLNTDCGFATFADNPIQSARAAERDLRLIAQARDQLRTKYQHGA
;
A
#
# COMPACT_ATOMS: atom_id res chain seq x y z
N MET A 1 -4.96 -53.66 23.25
CA MET A 1 -5.67 -53.49 21.97
C MET A 1 -5.38 -52.07 21.52
N SER A 2 -4.59 -51.90 20.45
CA SER A 2 -4.27 -50.58 19.89
C SER A 2 -5.54 -49.98 19.28
N MET A 3 -5.83 -48.72 19.59
CA MET A 3 -6.89 -47.96 18.93
C MET A 3 -6.66 -48.01 17.40
N PRO A 4 -7.71 -48.13 16.57
CA PRO A 4 -7.55 -47.98 15.13
C PRO A 4 -7.08 -46.54 14.85
N THR A 5 -5.91 -46.39 14.24
CA THR A 5 -5.40 -45.10 13.79
C THR A 5 -6.23 -44.63 12.60
N VAL A 6 -6.91 -43.50 12.75
CA VAL A 6 -7.80 -42.93 11.72
C VAL A 6 -7.03 -42.54 10.45
N HIS A 7 -5.73 -42.24 10.59
CA HIS A 7 -4.86 -41.88 9.49
C HIS A 7 -3.72 -42.91 9.27
N PRO A 8 -3.25 -43.06 8.01
CA PRO A 8 -2.19 -43.99 7.65
C PRO A 8 -0.81 -43.60 8.22
N TYR A 9 -0.64 -42.33 8.58
CA TYR A 9 0.57 -41.78 9.16
C TYR A 9 0.22 -40.89 10.36
N PRO A 10 1.07 -40.81 11.40
CA PRO A 10 0.82 -39.95 12.55
C PRO A 10 1.03 -38.47 12.17
N PRO A 11 0.11 -37.56 12.54
CA PRO A 11 0.32 -36.13 12.36
C PRO A 11 1.37 -35.59 13.36
N LYS A 12 2.14 -34.58 12.94
CA LYS A 12 3.05 -33.80 13.80
C LYS A 12 2.28 -32.88 14.74
N THR A 13 1.18 -32.30 14.24
CA THR A 13 0.26 -31.47 14.99
C THR A 13 -1.17 -31.72 14.51
N SER A 14 -2.16 -31.50 15.38
CA SER A 14 -3.57 -31.60 15.03
C SER A 14 -4.39 -30.51 15.69
N PHE A 15 -5.51 -30.14 15.06
CA PHE A 15 -6.49 -29.24 15.68
C PHE A 15 -7.91 -29.56 15.22
N ASN A 16 -8.89 -29.10 16.00
CA ASN A 16 -10.31 -29.20 15.67
C ASN A 16 -10.87 -27.82 15.34
N GLY A 17 -11.29 -27.64 14.09
CA GLY A 17 -11.89 -26.41 13.56
C GLY A 17 -13.36 -26.22 13.90
N GLY A 18 -14.01 -27.14 14.63
CA GLY A 18 -15.41 -27.00 15.01
C GLY A 18 -16.35 -26.94 13.81
N ASP A 19 -17.33 -26.04 13.84
CA ASP A 19 -18.28 -25.80 12.75
C ASP A 19 -17.76 -24.77 11.71
N LEU A 20 -16.45 -24.50 11.69
CA LEU A 20 -15.85 -23.57 10.73
C LEU A 20 -15.65 -24.26 9.38
N ASP A 21 -16.10 -23.61 8.31
CA ASP A 21 -15.80 -23.97 6.92
C ASP A 21 -14.54 -23.26 6.40
N CYS A 22 -14.06 -23.65 5.21
CA CYS A 22 -12.88 -23.05 4.59
C CYS A 22 -13.09 -21.57 4.20
N GLY A 23 -14.34 -21.10 4.08
CA GLY A 23 -14.69 -19.70 3.83
C GLY A 23 -14.94 -18.87 5.09
N ASN A 24 -14.99 -19.47 6.28
CA ASN A 24 -15.34 -18.82 7.55
C ASN A 24 -14.27 -19.06 8.64
N GLY A 25 -12.99 -19.09 8.27
CA GLY A 25 -11.87 -19.06 9.22
C GLY A 25 -11.16 -20.39 9.48
N LEU A 26 -11.61 -21.52 8.92
CA LEU A 26 -10.89 -22.79 9.05
C LEU A 26 -9.48 -22.70 8.44
N LEU A 27 -9.32 -22.01 7.29
CA LEU A 27 -8.03 -21.88 6.61
C LEU A 27 -6.98 -21.13 7.44
N LEU A 28 -7.39 -20.17 8.27
CA LEU A 28 -6.48 -19.44 9.16
C LEU A 28 -5.94 -20.35 10.27
N LEU A 29 -6.80 -21.21 10.83
CA LEU A 29 -6.37 -22.22 11.78
C LEU A 29 -5.43 -23.23 11.13
N ILE A 30 -5.74 -23.67 9.90
CA ILE A 30 -4.85 -24.54 9.12
C ILE A 30 -3.48 -23.90 8.99
N ARG A 31 -3.39 -22.63 8.61
CA ARG A 31 -2.12 -21.90 8.47
C ARG A 31 -1.33 -21.78 9.77
N LYS A 32 -2.00 -21.41 10.86
CA LYS A 32 -1.38 -21.37 12.21
C LYS A 32 -0.67 -22.69 12.56
N HIS A 33 -1.19 -23.82 12.08
CA HIS A 33 -0.64 -25.14 12.36
C HIS A 33 0.23 -25.72 11.24
N ILE A 34 0.09 -25.30 9.97
CA ILE A 34 0.87 -25.82 8.83
C ILE A 34 2.09 -24.97 8.52
N ASP A 35 2.04 -23.65 8.72
CA ASP A 35 3.14 -22.74 8.37
C ASP A 35 4.39 -23.00 9.22
N PRO A 36 4.29 -23.33 10.53
CA PRO A 36 5.45 -23.70 11.33
C PRO A 36 6.04 -25.09 11.01
N LEU A 37 5.38 -25.91 10.19
CA LEU A 37 5.86 -27.26 9.86
C LEU A 37 7.01 -27.22 8.85
N GLU A 38 7.89 -28.21 8.91
CA GLU A 38 8.88 -28.43 7.85
C GLU A 38 8.23 -29.11 6.63
N PRO A 39 8.76 -28.92 5.40
CA PRO A 39 8.28 -29.64 4.22
C PRO A 39 8.23 -31.16 4.43
N GLY A 40 7.09 -31.79 4.14
CA GLY A 40 6.83 -33.21 4.32
C GLY A 40 6.27 -33.58 5.71
N GLU A 41 6.20 -32.65 6.66
CA GLU A 41 5.53 -32.89 7.95
C GLU A 41 4.01 -32.81 7.84
N LEU A 42 3.32 -33.53 8.73
CA LEU A 42 1.90 -33.84 8.62
C LEU A 42 1.03 -33.07 9.63
N LEU A 43 -0.09 -32.56 9.16
CA LEU A 43 -1.12 -31.88 9.92
C LEU A 43 -2.43 -32.69 9.86
N GLU A 44 -3.05 -32.94 11.02
CA GLU A 44 -4.44 -33.42 11.07
C GLU A 44 -5.40 -32.26 11.31
N ILE A 45 -6.46 -32.23 10.49
CA ILE A 45 -7.52 -31.22 10.54
C ILE A 45 -8.84 -31.95 10.81
N VAL A 46 -9.51 -31.59 11.90
CA VAL A 46 -10.85 -32.11 12.23
C VAL A 46 -11.87 -30.98 12.07
N SER A 47 -13.01 -31.23 11.41
CA SER A 47 -14.10 -30.27 11.26
C SER A 47 -15.47 -30.97 11.39
N HIS A 48 -16.50 -30.21 11.77
CA HIS A 48 -17.91 -30.61 11.85
C HIS A 48 -18.79 -29.90 10.80
N ASP A 49 -18.21 -29.01 9.99
CA ASP A 49 -18.91 -28.43 8.85
C ASP A 49 -18.81 -29.35 7.63
N SER A 50 -19.89 -29.50 6.86
CA SER A 50 -19.94 -30.46 5.75
C SER A 50 -19.32 -29.96 4.45
N THR A 51 -19.11 -28.66 4.27
CA THR A 51 -18.56 -28.11 3.01
C THR A 51 -17.07 -28.39 2.87
N VAL A 52 -16.37 -28.62 3.99
CA VAL A 52 -14.92 -28.94 4.04
C VAL A 52 -14.55 -30.18 3.22
N GLU A 53 -15.49 -31.10 2.99
CA GLU A 53 -15.30 -32.28 2.14
C GLU A 53 -14.95 -31.91 0.69
N VAL A 54 -15.42 -30.76 0.21
CA VAL A 54 -15.15 -30.24 -1.13
C VAL A 54 -14.05 -29.17 -1.10
N ASP A 55 -14.10 -28.31 -0.10
CA ASP A 55 -13.26 -27.11 -0.05
C ASP A 55 -11.81 -27.44 0.32
N LEU A 56 -11.59 -28.34 1.28
CA LEU A 56 -10.25 -28.63 1.79
C LEU A 56 -9.35 -29.37 0.78
N PRO A 57 -9.83 -30.38 0.01
CA PRO A 57 -9.05 -30.95 -1.07
C PRO A 57 -8.69 -29.92 -2.16
N SER A 58 -9.56 -28.95 -2.40
CA SER A 58 -9.31 -27.88 -3.36
C SER A 58 -8.24 -26.91 -2.86
N TRP A 59 -8.32 -26.52 -1.59
CA TRP A 59 -7.29 -25.70 -0.94
C TRP A 59 -5.91 -26.38 -0.94
N CYS A 60 -5.83 -27.69 -0.65
CA CYS A 60 -4.56 -28.43 -0.69
C CYS A 60 -3.89 -28.32 -2.07
N ARG A 61 -4.66 -28.54 -3.15
CA ARG A 61 -4.16 -28.40 -4.53
C ARG A 61 -3.64 -26.99 -4.83
N LEU A 62 -4.38 -25.97 -4.42
CA LEU A 62 -4.03 -24.56 -4.68
C LEU A 62 -2.77 -24.13 -3.92
N THR A 63 -2.60 -24.61 -2.70
CA THR A 63 -1.46 -24.28 -1.83
C THR A 63 -0.26 -25.22 -2.00
N LYS A 64 -0.35 -26.16 -2.95
CA LYS A 64 0.67 -27.19 -3.23
C LYS A 64 0.96 -28.09 -2.01
N ASN A 65 0.00 -28.23 -1.10
CA ASN A 65 0.05 -29.18 0.01
C ASN A 65 -0.58 -30.51 -0.43
N GLU A 66 -0.06 -31.63 0.06
CA GLU A 66 -0.55 -32.95 -0.36
C GLU A 66 -1.58 -33.50 0.64
N LEU A 67 -2.81 -33.76 0.18
CA LEU A 67 -3.84 -34.42 0.97
C LEU A 67 -3.62 -35.94 0.95
N LEU A 68 -3.26 -36.52 2.09
CA LEU A 68 -2.88 -37.93 2.21
C LEU A 68 -4.02 -38.85 2.61
N ASN A 69 -4.96 -38.36 3.41
CA ASN A 69 -6.12 -39.14 3.81
C ASN A 69 -7.31 -38.24 4.14
N MET A 70 -8.51 -38.74 3.88
CA MET A 70 -9.79 -38.15 4.28
C MET A 70 -10.65 -39.25 4.90
N HIS A 71 -11.07 -39.06 6.14
CA HIS A 71 -11.94 -39.98 6.87
C HIS A 71 -13.18 -39.24 7.35
N THR A 72 -14.36 -39.77 7.04
CA THR A 72 -15.64 -39.15 7.36
C THR A 72 -16.44 -40.06 8.29
N GLU A 73 -16.88 -39.49 9.41
CA GLU A 73 -17.87 -40.05 10.33
C GLU A 73 -19.10 -39.13 10.35
N PRO A 74 -20.29 -39.60 10.79
CA PRO A 74 -21.48 -38.77 10.82
C PRO A 74 -21.25 -37.46 11.58
N GLY A 75 -21.21 -36.34 10.86
CA GLY A 75 -20.99 -35.00 11.41
C GLY A 75 -19.54 -34.65 11.76
N VAL A 76 -18.56 -35.46 11.35
CA VAL A 76 -17.12 -35.19 11.58
C VAL A 76 -16.29 -35.58 10.38
N TRP A 77 -15.52 -34.64 9.84
CA TRP A 77 -14.56 -34.83 8.75
C TRP A 77 -13.14 -34.69 9.30
N ARG A 78 -12.27 -35.65 8.97
CA ARG A 78 -10.86 -35.64 9.36
C ARG A 78 -9.97 -35.74 8.13
N PHE A 79 -8.98 -34.87 8.06
CA PHE A 79 -8.06 -34.77 6.93
C PHE A 79 -6.62 -34.83 7.42
N LEU A 80 -5.80 -35.56 6.70
CA LEU A 80 -4.36 -35.60 6.92
C LEU A 80 -3.67 -34.91 5.74
N VAL A 81 -2.98 -33.81 6.00
CA VAL A 81 -2.35 -32.96 4.98
C VAL A 81 -0.84 -32.86 5.25
N SER A 82 -0.02 -33.01 4.22
CA SER A 82 1.42 -32.75 4.25
C SER A 82 1.72 -31.33 3.78
N LYS A 83 2.67 -30.66 4.45
CA LYS A 83 3.24 -29.40 3.95
C LYS A 83 4.09 -29.69 2.72
N GLY A 84 3.60 -29.35 1.53
CA GLY A 84 4.25 -29.76 0.27
C GLY A 84 4.12 -31.27 -0.02
N PRO A 85 4.87 -31.77 -1.04
CA PRO A 85 4.89 -33.19 -1.42
C PRO A 85 5.37 -34.10 -0.27
N PHE A 86 4.69 -35.23 -0.09
CA PHE A 86 4.99 -36.20 0.95
C PHE A 86 5.81 -37.38 0.40
N THR A 87 6.88 -37.74 1.10
CA THR A 87 7.61 -38.98 0.84
C THR A 87 7.43 -39.93 2.02
N PRO A 88 6.77 -41.10 1.83
CA PRO A 88 6.56 -42.02 2.92
C PRO A 88 7.89 -42.61 3.44
N PRO A 89 8.02 -42.87 4.75
CA PRO A 89 9.17 -43.58 5.30
C PRO A 89 9.32 -44.96 4.66
N ALA A 90 10.57 -45.40 4.42
CA ALA A 90 10.90 -46.63 3.67
C ALA A 90 10.29 -47.94 4.22
N ASP A 91 9.75 -47.93 5.45
CA ASP A 91 9.16 -49.09 6.14
C ASP A 91 7.62 -49.03 6.28
N ALA A 92 6.91 -48.10 5.64
CA ALA A 92 5.46 -47.96 5.77
C ALA A 92 4.68 -48.81 4.75
N ALA A 93 3.85 -49.75 5.22
CA ALA A 93 2.95 -50.54 4.38
C ALA A 93 1.82 -49.68 3.79
N LEU A 94 1.62 -49.76 2.46
CA LEU A 94 0.54 -49.08 1.73
C LEU A 94 -0.84 -49.61 2.16
N PRO A 95 -1.80 -48.75 2.58
CA PRO A 95 -3.18 -49.16 2.80
C PRO A 95 -3.94 -49.30 1.47
N THR A 96 -4.77 -50.34 1.39
CA THR A 96 -5.69 -50.64 0.29
C THR A 96 -6.76 -49.56 0.10
N VAL A 97 -6.86 -49.04 -1.14
CA VAL A 97 -7.93 -48.13 -1.60
C VAL A 97 -9.26 -48.89 -1.66
N THR A 98 -10.25 -48.49 -0.85
CA THR A 98 -11.65 -48.91 -1.03
C THR A 98 -12.35 -48.06 -2.09
N ALA A 99 -13.02 -48.73 -3.02
CA ALA A 99 -13.63 -48.15 -4.21
C ALA A 99 -14.76 -47.13 -3.92
N ARG A 100 -14.87 -46.14 -4.81
CA ARG A 100 -15.92 -45.12 -4.92
C ARG A 100 -17.33 -45.73 -5.00
N PRO A 101 -18.34 -45.23 -4.26
CA PRO A 101 -19.74 -45.52 -4.55
C PRO A 101 -20.21 -44.81 -5.83
N ALA A 102 -21.09 -45.47 -6.58
CA ALA A 102 -21.60 -45.04 -7.88
C ALA A 102 -22.54 -43.82 -7.80
N ALA A 103 -22.61 -43.08 -8.92
CA ALA A 103 -23.42 -41.89 -9.12
C ALA A 103 -24.93 -42.12 -8.91
N HIS A 104 -25.59 -41.19 -8.22
CA HIS A 104 -27.05 -41.12 -8.13
C HIS A 104 -27.66 -40.46 -9.39
N PRO A 105 -28.87 -40.87 -9.81
CA PRO A 105 -29.50 -40.37 -11.02
C PRO A 105 -30.08 -38.95 -10.83
N GLU A 106 -29.92 -38.13 -11.86
CA GLU A 106 -30.47 -36.77 -11.95
C GLU A 106 -32.01 -36.79 -11.86
N THR A 107 -32.54 -35.96 -10.95
CA THR A 107 -33.98 -35.68 -10.86
C THR A 107 -34.22 -34.24 -11.35
N PRO A 108 -35.24 -33.96 -12.18
CA PRO A 108 -35.44 -32.62 -12.75
C PRO A 108 -35.81 -31.58 -11.69
N LEU A 109 -35.13 -30.43 -11.72
CA LEU A 109 -35.36 -29.28 -10.86
C LEU A 109 -36.72 -28.61 -11.16
N ALA A 110 -37.58 -28.54 -10.16
CA ALA A 110 -38.74 -27.64 -10.15
C ALA A 110 -38.28 -26.18 -9.93
N PRO A 111 -39.02 -25.18 -10.46
CA PRO A 111 -38.59 -23.78 -10.39
C PRO A 111 -38.57 -23.27 -8.95
N LEU A 112 -37.36 -22.90 -8.49
CA LEU A 112 -37.10 -22.33 -7.17
C LEU A 112 -37.73 -20.93 -7.06
N LYS A 113 -38.63 -20.79 -6.08
CA LYS A 113 -39.09 -19.49 -5.57
C LYS A 113 -37.88 -18.65 -5.13
N LEU A 114 -37.92 -17.34 -5.41
CA LEU A 114 -36.86 -16.38 -5.09
C LEU A 114 -36.33 -16.58 -3.66
N LYS A 115 -35.04 -16.96 -3.56
CA LYS A 115 -34.30 -17.07 -2.31
C LYS A 115 -34.03 -15.67 -1.75
N LYS A 116 -34.20 -15.52 -0.43
CA LYS A 116 -33.71 -14.36 0.34
C LYS A 116 -32.21 -14.13 0.01
N LYS A 117 -31.77 -12.87 -0.08
CA LYS A 117 -30.36 -12.48 -0.28
C LYS A 117 -29.47 -13.29 0.68
N ARG A 118 -28.53 -14.06 0.12
CA ARG A 118 -27.50 -14.79 0.86
C ARG A 118 -26.64 -13.73 1.56
N LYS A 119 -26.43 -13.81 2.88
CA LYS A 119 -25.47 -12.92 3.57
C LYS A 119 -24.09 -13.17 2.96
N LYS A 120 -23.37 -12.12 2.57
CA LYS A 120 -21.98 -12.24 2.08
C LYS A 120 -21.12 -12.89 3.17
N PRO A 121 -20.21 -13.82 2.83
CA PRO A 121 -19.24 -14.33 3.80
C PRO A 121 -18.38 -13.15 4.30
N GLN A 122 -18.15 -13.10 5.61
CA GLN A 122 -17.39 -12.02 6.25
C GLN A 122 -16.20 -12.63 6.99
N MET A 123 -15.02 -12.03 6.83
CA MET A 123 -13.77 -12.56 7.38
C MET A 123 -13.80 -12.60 8.92
N ALA A 124 -13.32 -13.68 9.55
CA ALA A 124 -13.29 -13.79 11.01
C ALA A 124 -12.36 -12.75 11.66
N ILE A 125 -12.73 -12.24 12.84
CA ILE A 125 -11.85 -11.36 13.63
C ILE A 125 -10.69 -12.20 14.17
N THR A 126 -9.46 -11.82 13.80
CA THR A 126 -8.22 -12.54 14.16
C THR A 126 -7.48 -11.94 15.35
N GLN A 127 -7.93 -10.77 15.83
CA GLN A 127 -7.29 -10.01 16.91
C GLN A 127 -8.30 -9.47 17.92
N GLU A 128 -7.87 -9.19 19.15
CA GLU A 128 -8.70 -8.47 20.12
C GLU A 128 -8.90 -7.03 19.65
N VAL A 129 -10.16 -6.60 19.54
CA VAL A 129 -10.50 -5.22 19.17
C VAL A 129 -10.36 -4.33 20.40
N VAL A 130 -9.47 -3.34 20.32
CA VAL A 130 -9.22 -2.39 21.41
C VAL A 130 -9.98 -1.08 21.18
N THR A 131 -10.23 -0.32 22.24
CA THR A 131 -10.74 1.06 22.10
C THR A 131 -9.55 2.00 21.90
N PRO A 132 -9.48 2.75 20.78
CA PRO A 132 -8.40 3.68 20.56
C PRO A 132 -8.31 4.78 21.61
N HIS A 133 -7.08 5.13 22.00
CA HIS A 133 -6.83 6.37 22.72
C HIS A 133 -6.77 7.52 21.72
N ILE A 134 -7.46 8.62 22.02
CA ILE A 134 -7.44 9.85 21.23
C ILE A 134 -6.83 10.94 22.13
N PRO A 135 -5.78 11.64 21.69
CA PRO A 135 -5.17 12.70 22.48
C PRO A 135 -6.15 13.88 22.66
N ASP A 136 -6.18 14.46 23.87
CA ASP A 136 -7.06 15.58 24.20
C ASP A 136 -6.65 16.89 23.49
N SER A 137 -5.38 17.02 23.10
CA SER A 137 -4.82 18.18 22.42
C SER A 137 -3.69 17.79 21.48
N LEU A 138 -3.53 18.55 20.40
CA LEU A 138 -2.43 18.40 19.45
C LEU A 138 -1.30 19.40 19.77
N PRO A 139 -0.03 19.04 19.53
CA PRO A 139 1.07 19.97 19.71
C PRO A 139 1.03 21.09 18.66
N GLU A 140 1.57 22.25 19.02
CA GLU A 140 1.73 23.37 18.10
C GLU A 140 2.93 23.14 17.16
N PRO A 141 2.89 23.62 15.91
CA PRO A 141 4.03 23.57 15.00
C PRO A 141 5.28 24.26 15.60
N ALA A 142 6.44 23.62 15.49
CA ALA A 142 7.73 24.26 15.79
C ALA A 142 8.19 25.13 14.62
N ASP A 143 9.15 26.03 14.83
CA ASP A 143 9.75 26.81 13.74
C ASP A 143 10.44 25.90 12.72
N ALA A 144 10.37 26.28 11.43
CA ALA A 144 11.06 25.60 10.33
C ALA A 144 11.64 26.65 9.36
N PRO A 145 12.74 26.33 8.64
CA PRO A 145 13.28 27.23 7.65
C PRO A 145 12.34 27.39 6.44
N ASN A 146 12.43 28.52 5.76
CA ASN A 146 11.68 28.74 4.52
C ASN A 146 12.20 27.86 3.38
N ILE A 147 11.30 27.44 2.51
CA ILE A 147 11.66 26.77 1.25
C ILE A 147 11.92 27.85 0.20
N GLU A 148 13.18 28.02 -0.17
CA GLU A 148 13.62 29.04 -1.13
C GLU A 148 13.15 28.74 -2.57
N PRO A 149 13.00 29.77 -3.42
CA PRO A 149 12.69 29.58 -4.84
C PRO A 149 13.65 28.62 -5.53
N LEU A 150 13.11 27.80 -6.43
CA LEU A 150 13.80 26.74 -7.17
C LEU A 150 14.43 25.63 -6.31
N SER A 151 14.08 25.53 -5.02
CA SER A 151 14.58 24.44 -4.19
C SER A 151 14.28 23.08 -4.82
N VAL A 152 15.27 22.19 -4.82
CA VAL A 152 15.12 20.80 -5.28
C VAL A 152 14.64 19.94 -4.13
N LEU A 153 13.50 19.28 -4.33
CA LEU A 153 12.90 18.36 -3.39
C LEU A 153 13.07 16.91 -3.87
N SER A 154 13.51 16.02 -3.00
CA SER A 154 13.30 14.57 -3.20
C SER A 154 11.80 14.26 -3.12
N LEU A 155 11.25 13.30 -3.86
CA LEU A 155 9.80 13.02 -3.80
C LEU A 155 9.38 12.26 -2.55
N GLY A 156 10.24 11.38 -2.05
CA GLY A 156 9.87 10.38 -1.05
C GLY A 156 10.72 9.13 -1.23
N SER A 157 10.11 8.10 -1.82
CA SER A 157 10.71 6.77 -2.00
C SER A 157 12.06 6.74 -2.74
N TRP A 158 12.99 5.97 -2.18
CA TRP A 158 14.35 5.75 -2.69
C TRP A 158 14.64 4.25 -2.87
N PRO A 159 15.46 3.83 -3.87
CA PRO A 159 15.76 2.43 -4.09
C PRO A 159 16.51 1.83 -2.90
N ARG A 160 15.98 0.72 -2.37
CA ARG A 160 16.52 0.05 -1.18
C ARG A 160 17.71 -0.84 -1.53
N PRO A 161 18.77 -0.90 -0.70
CA PRO A 161 19.79 -1.92 -0.81
C PRO A 161 19.19 -3.33 -0.68
N ARG A 162 19.81 -4.33 -1.31
CA ARG A 162 19.31 -5.72 -1.27
C ARG A 162 19.16 -6.28 0.14
N TRP A 163 20.10 -5.96 1.03
CA TRP A 163 20.04 -6.40 2.42
C TRP A 163 18.87 -5.75 3.17
N MET A 164 18.48 -4.53 2.79
CA MET A 164 17.34 -3.84 3.39
C MET A 164 16.02 -4.48 2.96
N LEU A 165 15.91 -4.89 1.69
CA LEU A 165 14.74 -5.64 1.19
C LEU A 165 14.58 -6.97 1.93
N GLU A 166 15.67 -7.72 2.10
CA GLU A 166 15.65 -8.97 2.87
C GLU A 166 15.18 -8.72 4.31
N SER A 167 15.71 -7.68 4.97
CA SER A 167 15.35 -7.33 6.35
C SER A 167 13.88 -6.94 6.46
N LEU A 168 13.36 -6.19 5.48
CA LEU A 168 11.95 -5.82 5.38
C LEU A 168 11.05 -7.05 5.23
N HIS A 169 11.39 -7.99 4.34
CA HIS A 169 10.62 -9.23 4.18
C HIS A 169 10.65 -10.08 5.45
N GLN A 170 11.83 -10.25 6.06
CA GLN A 170 11.96 -11.01 7.31
C GLN A 170 11.16 -10.36 8.45
N HIS A 171 11.15 -9.03 8.56
CA HIS A 171 10.35 -8.32 9.56
C HIS A 171 8.85 -8.50 9.33
N LEU A 172 8.37 -8.33 8.09
CA LEU A 172 6.95 -8.54 7.72
C LEU A 172 6.46 -9.98 7.94
N GLU A 173 7.38 -10.94 7.94
CA GLU A 173 7.12 -12.36 8.22
C GLU A 173 7.34 -12.73 9.70
N GLY A 174 7.75 -11.79 10.55
CA GLY A 174 8.02 -12.03 11.97
C GLY A 174 9.29 -12.84 12.23
N ARG A 175 10.20 -12.93 11.26
CA ARG A 175 11.50 -13.61 11.35
C ARG A 175 12.63 -12.71 11.83
N LEU A 176 12.45 -11.39 11.74
CA LEU A 176 13.37 -10.36 12.26
C LEU A 176 12.63 -9.52 13.31
N ASP A 177 13.24 -9.34 14.48
CA ASP A 177 12.69 -8.46 15.51
C ASP A 177 12.79 -6.98 15.12
N ASP A 178 12.02 -6.14 15.80
CA ASP A 178 11.92 -4.72 15.47
C ASP A 178 13.26 -3.99 15.68
N ASP A 179 13.96 -4.22 16.79
CA ASP A 179 15.25 -3.57 17.09
C ASP A 179 16.29 -3.84 15.98
N ALA A 180 16.40 -5.08 15.51
CA ALA A 180 17.29 -5.44 14.41
C ALA A 180 16.84 -4.81 13.08
N PHE A 181 15.54 -4.84 12.78
CA PHE A 181 14.99 -4.21 11.58
C PHE A 181 15.25 -2.69 11.56
N GLN A 182 15.05 -2.00 12.69
CA GLN A 182 15.30 -0.56 12.81
C GLN A 182 16.78 -0.22 12.60
N ALA A 183 17.70 -1.05 13.12
CA ALA A 183 19.13 -0.85 12.91
C ALA A 183 19.53 -0.97 11.43
N ASP A 184 19.03 -2.00 10.74
CA ASP A 184 19.23 -2.16 9.30
C ASP A 184 18.62 -0.97 8.53
N ALA A 185 17.39 -0.59 8.87
CA ALA A 185 16.73 0.52 8.22
C ALA A 185 17.46 1.87 8.45
N ASP A 186 18.03 2.10 9.63
CA ASP A 186 18.87 3.27 9.95
C ASP A 186 20.11 3.39 9.08
N ASP A 187 20.77 2.27 8.77
CA ASP A 187 21.89 2.23 7.82
C ASP A 187 21.42 2.54 6.39
N ALA A 188 20.21 2.09 6.00
CA ALA A 188 19.68 2.33 4.66
C ALA A 188 19.31 3.81 4.48
N VAL A 189 18.70 4.41 5.50
CA VAL A 189 18.36 5.84 5.53
C VAL A 189 19.62 6.71 5.45
N GLN A 190 20.70 6.35 6.15
CA GLN A 190 21.98 7.05 6.03
C GLN A 190 22.50 7.07 4.57
N LEU A 191 22.42 5.94 3.87
CA LEU A 191 22.84 5.85 2.47
C LEU A 191 21.96 6.71 1.55
N ALA A 192 20.64 6.71 1.76
CA ALA A 192 19.69 7.49 0.98
C ALA A 192 19.90 9.00 1.17
N ILE A 193 20.01 9.47 2.41
CA ILE A 193 20.26 10.89 2.72
C ILE A 193 21.62 11.32 2.17
N ALA A 194 22.68 10.53 2.39
CA ALA A 194 24.00 10.87 1.88
C ALA A 194 24.03 10.98 0.34
N ALA A 195 23.24 10.16 -0.38
CA ALA A 195 23.13 10.26 -1.83
C ALA A 195 22.43 11.55 -2.27
N GLN A 196 21.32 11.91 -1.63
CA GLN A 196 20.59 13.15 -1.88
C GLN A 196 21.45 14.39 -1.60
N GLU A 197 22.21 14.39 -0.50
CA GLU A 197 23.12 15.49 -0.16
C GLU A 197 24.29 15.61 -1.15
N ARG A 198 24.88 14.49 -1.58
CA ARG A 198 25.90 14.47 -2.66
C ARG A 198 25.33 14.92 -4.01
N ALA A 199 24.05 14.71 -4.26
CA ALA A 199 23.37 15.26 -5.43
C ALA A 199 23.20 16.79 -5.33
N GLY A 200 23.25 17.34 -4.12
CA GLY A 200 23.22 18.77 -3.86
C GLY A 200 21.82 19.36 -3.80
N ILE A 201 20.81 18.56 -3.42
CA ILE A 201 19.42 19.03 -3.29
C ILE A 201 19.21 19.86 -2.02
N ASP A 202 18.11 20.61 -1.96
CA ASP A 202 17.82 21.55 -0.86
C ASP A 202 17.03 20.89 0.27
N VAL A 203 16.10 19.97 -0.05
CA VAL A 203 15.24 19.28 0.92
C VAL A 203 15.28 17.77 0.68
N VAL A 204 15.64 17.03 1.73
CA VAL A 204 15.84 15.57 1.68
C VAL A 204 14.67 14.82 2.30
N THR A 205 14.60 13.52 2.00
CA THR A 205 13.72 12.54 2.64
C THR A 205 14.56 11.40 3.20
N ASP A 206 14.03 10.63 4.14
CA ASP A 206 14.64 9.38 4.61
C ASP A 206 14.72 8.30 3.52
N GLY A 207 14.00 8.50 2.41
CA GLY A 207 13.90 7.56 1.29
C GLY A 207 12.82 6.49 1.49
N GLU A 208 11.97 6.62 2.51
CA GLU A 208 10.92 5.66 2.90
C GLU A 208 11.45 4.25 3.11
N GLN A 209 12.71 4.10 3.56
CA GLN A 209 13.42 2.81 3.53
C GLN A 209 12.73 1.72 4.35
N ARG A 210 11.99 2.11 5.39
CA ARG A 210 11.21 1.25 6.30
C ARG A 210 9.91 0.70 5.72
N ARG A 211 9.47 1.24 4.59
CA ARG A 211 8.13 1.00 4.04
C ARG A 211 8.21 -0.03 2.92
N ASP A 212 7.25 -0.94 2.85
CA ASP A 212 7.07 -1.90 1.74
C ASP A 212 6.47 -1.24 0.51
N ASN A 213 5.51 -0.35 0.72
CA ASN A 213 5.05 0.60 -0.27
C ASN A 213 4.53 1.87 0.41
N TYR A 214 4.13 2.83 -0.42
CA TYR A 214 3.74 4.17 -0.02
C TYR A 214 2.46 4.27 0.84
N SER A 215 1.64 3.21 0.98
CA SER A 215 0.37 3.29 1.71
C SER A 215 0.06 2.13 2.67
N SER A 216 0.46 0.89 2.37
CA SER A 216 0.14 -0.28 3.21
C SER A 216 0.76 -0.20 4.60
N PHE A 217 1.96 0.38 4.74
CA PHE A 217 2.66 0.48 6.02
C PHE A 217 1.80 1.09 7.12
N VAL A 218 0.89 2.02 6.78
CA VAL A 218 -0.05 2.63 7.73
C VAL A 218 -0.91 1.55 8.38
N GLY A 219 -1.48 0.63 7.61
CA GLY A 219 -2.30 -0.46 8.15
C GLY A 219 -1.54 -1.44 9.04
N GLY A 220 -0.21 -1.49 8.94
CA GLY A 220 0.65 -2.26 9.85
C GLY A 220 0.85 -1.59 11.22
N ILE A 221 0.65 -0.27 11.32
CA ILE A 221 0.86 0.53 12.53
C ILE A 221 -0.46 0.75 13.28
N LEU A 222 -1.58 0.83 12.57
CA LEU A 222 -2.88 1.14 13.18
C LEU A 222 -3.40 0.02 14.07
N GLN A 223 -3.91 0.40 15.24
CA GLN A 223 -4.74 -0.46 16.07
C GLN A 223 -5.97 -0.92 15.29
N ASN A 224 -6.40 -2.16 15.56
CA ASN A 224 -7.55 -2.78 14.92
C ASN A 224 -7.44 -2.91 13.39
N CYS A 225 -6.24 -2.70 12.82
CA CYS A 225 -5.92 -2.99 11.43
C CYS A 225 -4.88 -4.11 11.37
N GLN A 226 -4.90 -4.91 10.31
CA GLN A 226 -3.87 -5.91 10.05
C GLN A 226 -3.60 -6.01 8.55
N LEU A 227 -2.33 -6.07 8.17
CA LEU A 227 -1.94 -6.42 6.81
C LEU A 227 -2.13 -7.93 6.59
N ILE A 228 -3.06 -8.28 5.71
CA ILE A 228 -3.34 -9.67 5.31
C ILE A 228 -2.99 -9.89 3.84
N PRO A 229 -2.47 -11.07 3.45
CA PRO A 229 -2.27 -11.39 2.04
C PRO A 229 -3.55 -11.21 1.24
N VAL A 230 -3.46 -10.61 0.05
CA VAL A 230 -4.65 -10.38 -0.78
C VAL A 230 -5.30 -11.69 -1.23
N THR A 231 -4.52 -12.77 -1.30
CA THR A 231 -5.04 -14.12 -1.54
C THR A 231 -6.02 -14.59 -0.47
N ASP A 232 -5.96 -14.06 0.75
CA ASP A 232 -6.87 -14.39 1.84
C ASP A 232 -8.23 -13.68 1.69
N LEU A 233 -8.30 -12.67 0.81
CA LEU A 233 -9.54 -11.97 0.47
C LEU A 233 -10.35 -12.69 -0.61
N LEU A 234 -9.73 -13.60 -1.38
CA LEU A 234 -10.37 -14.34 -2.49
C LEU A 234 -11.71 -15.01 -2.11
N PRO A 235 -11.88 -15.62 -0.92
CA PRO A 235 -13.16 -16.23 -0.54
C PRO A 235 -14.29 -15.22 -0.27
N TYR A 236 -13.95 -13.94 -0.09
CA TYR A 236 -14.84 -12.90 0.42
C TYR A 236 -15.19 -11.81 -0.61
N VAL A 237 -14.52 -11.81 -1.77
CA VAL A 237 -14.83 -10.91 -2.89
C VAL A 237 -15.99 -11.45 -3.72
N ASP A 238 -16.74 -10.54 -4.36
CA ASP A 238 -17.96 -10.91 -5.11
C ASP A 238 -17.68 -11.77 -6.36
N ASP A 239 -16.53 -11.57 -7.03
CA ASP A 239 -16.06 -12.38 -8.16
C ASP A 239 -14.59 -12.81 -7.96
N PRO A 240 -14.35 -13.99 -7.37
CA PRO A 240 -13.01 -14.51 -7.12
C PRO A 240 -12.21 -14.82 -8.39
N ASP A 241 -12.87 -15.19 -9.50
CA ASP A 241 -12.19 -15.51 -10.76
C ASP A 241 -11.72 -14.25 -11.46
N GLN A 242 -12.54 -13.18 -11.44
CA GLN A 242 -12.12 -11.86 -11.89
C GLN A 242 -11.00 -11.32 -11.00
N PHE A 243 -11.14 -11.40 -9.68
CA PHE A 243 -10.11 -10.94 -8.75
C PHE A 243 -8.79 -11.70 -8.93
N ASN A 244 -8.83 -13.01 -9.18
CA ASN A 244 -7.63 -13.80 -9.44
C ASN A 244 -6.99 -13.44 -10.79
N LYS A 245 -7.78 -13.13 -11.83
CA LYS A 245 -7.23 -12.61 -13.11
C LYS A 245 -6.58 -11.24 -12.93
N GLU A 246 -7.19 -10.37 -12.14
CA GLU A 246 -6.60 -9.08 -11.74
C GLU A 246 -5.28 -9.30 -10.98
N LEU A 247 -5.24 -10.26 -10.06
CA LEU A 247 -4.03 -10.65 -9.32
C LEU A 247 -2.94 -11.32 -10.18
N GLN A 248 -3.30 -11.97 -11.29
CA GLN A 248 -2.36 -12.58 -12.22
C GLN A 248 -1.85 -11.61 -13.29
N ALA A 249 -2.59 -10.53 -13.56
CA ALA A 249 -2.13 -9.42 -14.38
C ALA A 249 -1.07 -8.57 -13.66
N LEU A 250 -0.84 -8.84 -12.37
CA LEU A 250 0.24 -8.24 -11.59
C LEU A 250 1.56 -8.86 -12.02
N ASP A 251 2.54 -8.02 -12.31
CA ASP A 251 3.95 -8.46 -12.44
C ASP A 251 4.60 -8.66 -11.04
N VAL A 252 3.76 -8.87 -10.01
CA VAL A 252 4.13 -9.09 -8.61
C VAL A 252 3.36 -10.34 -8.12
N PRO A 253 4.02 -11.32 -7.48
CA PRO A 253 3.34 -12.51 -6.98
C PRO A 253 2.18 -12.14 -6.03
N ALA A 254 0.97 -12.62 -6.31
CA ALA A 254 -0.24 -12.29 -5.54
C ALA A 254 -0.16 -12.62 -4.03
N GLY A 255 0.70 -13.56 -3.64
CA GLY A 255 0.95 -13.90 -2.23
C GLY A 255 1.82 -12.89 -1.47
N GLU A 256 2.49 -11.98 -2.19
CA GLU A 256 3.36 -10.95 -1.63
C GLU A 256 2.63 -9.61 -1.45
N VAL A 257 1.47 -9.43 -2.10
CA VAL A 257 0.63 -8.23 -1.91
C VAL A 257 -0.19 -8.38 -0.64
N ARG A 258 -0.08 -7.40 0.27
CA ARG A 258 -0.88 -7.33 1.50
C ARG A 258 -1.88 -6.18 1.47
N HIS A 259 -3.07 -6.42 2.02
CA HIS A 259 -4.15 -5.46 2.14
C HIS A 259 -4.43 -5.13 3.62
N PRO A 260 -4.69 -3.86 3.97
CA PRO A 260 -5.05 -3.46 5.32
C PRO A 260 -6.50 -3.83 5.66
N ALA A 261 -6.68 -4.92 6.40
CA ALA A 261 -7.97 -5.37 6.91
C ALA A 261 -8.34 -4.62 8.20
N VAL A 262 -9.51 -3.99 8.25
CA VAL A 262 -9.98 -3.20 9.40
C VAL A 262 -11.02 -3.97 10.21
N PHE A 263 -10.72 -4.24 11.48
CA PHE A 263 -11.54 -5.09 12.37
C PHE A 263 -12.31 -4.31 13.45
N GLY A 264 -12.03 -3.03 13.62
CA GLY A 264 -12.65 -2.16 14.62
C GLY A 264 -12.27 -0.69 14.41
N PRO A 265 -12.70 0.22 15.32
CA PRO A 265 -12.34 1.63 15.27
C PRO A 265 -10.83 1.84 15.20
N LEU A 266 -10.33 2.64 14.26
CA LEU A 266 -8.91 2.81 14.02
C LEU A 266 -8.29 3.80 15.01
N GLY A 267 -7.06 3.53 15.40
CA GLY A 267 -6.20 4.47 16.11
C GLY A 267 -4.78 3.99 16.12
N ARG A 268 -3.95 4.55 16.99
CA ARG A 268 -2.51 4.24 17.04
C ARG A 268 -1.95 4.49 18.43
N ASN A 269 -0.98 3.68 18.84
CA ASN A 269 -0.19 3.95 20.04
C ASN A 269 0.98 4.89 19.71
N ASP A 270 1.59 4.65 18.56
CA ASP A 270 2.79 5.33 18.11
C ASP A 270 2.48 6.22 16.89
N PRO A 271 3.25 7.30 16.66
CA PRO A 271 3.20 8.03 15.39
C PRO A 271 3.56 7.17 14.19
N LEU A 272 3.01 7.51 13.03
CA LEU A 272 3.23 6.77 11.79
C LEU A 272 4.69 6.91 11.31
N THR A 273 5.22 8.13 11.28
CA THR A 273 6.50 8.46 10.63
C THR A 273 7.33 9.48 11.40
N VAL A 274 6.88 9.96 12.57
CA VAL A 274 7.66 10.87 13.42
C VAL A 274 9.05 10.32 13.74
N HIS A 275 9.15 9.03 14.08
CA HIS A 275 10.44 8.39 14.38
C HIS A 275 11.38 8.38 13.15
N GLU A 276 10.84 8.23 11.94
CA GLU A 276 11.61 8.30 10.69
C GLU A 276 12.19 9.70 10.49
N VAL A 277 11.37 10.74 10.73
CA VAL A 277 11.80 12.14 10.64
C VAL A 277 12.85 12.48 11.69
N GLN A 278 12.63 12.08 12.94
CA GLN A 278 13.57 12.34 14.04
C GLN A 278 14.95 11.76 13.74
N TYR A 279 15.00 10.51 13.25
CA TYR A 279 16.26 9.91 12.85
C TYR A 279 16.88 10.63 11.65
N ALA A 280 16.12 10.89 10.59
CA ALA A 280 16.60 11.60 9.41
C ALA A 280 17.17 12.99 9.74
N GLN A 281 16.48 13.78 10.57
CA GLN A 281 16.95 15.09 11.03
C GLN A 281 18.21 15.00 11.89
N SER A 282 18.41 13.90 12.62
CA SER A 282 19.61 13.72 13.45
C SER A 282 20.90 13.53 12.65
N ILE A 283 20.79 13.09 11.39
CA ILE A 283 21.93 12.80 10.50
C ILE A 283 22.02 13.71 9.27
N ALA A 284 20.91 14.34 8.86
CA ALA A 284 20.89 15.24 7.71
C ALA A 284 21.47 16.62 8.03
N THR A 285 22.16 17.19 7.06
CA THR A 285 22.62 18.60 7.07
C THR A 285 21.63 19.54 6.37
N LYS A 286 20.61 18.96 5.71
CA LYS A 286 19.55 19.64 4.97
C LYS A 286 18.19 19.48 5.68
N PRO A 287 17.25 20.43 5.50
CA PRO A 287 15.89 20.26 5.98
C PRO A 287 15.26 18.96 5.46
N VAL A 288 14.50 18.30 6.35
CA VAL A 288 13.83 17.02 6.07
C VAL A 288 12.36 17.28 5.83
N LYS A 289 11.82 16.71 4.73
CA LYS A 289 10.38 16.58 4.51
C LYS A 289 9.95 15.12 4.66
N VAL A 290 8.65 14.91 4.79
CA VAL A 290 8.06 13.57 4.87
C VAL A 290 6.87 13.46 3.91
N SER A 291 6.68 12.27 3.35
CA SER A 291 5.53 11.92 2.52
C SER A 291 4.62 10.97 3.28
N LEU A 292 3.32 11.26 3.27
CA LEU A 292 2.25 10.46 3.85
C LEU A 292 1.23 10.13 2.76
N PRO A 293 0.61 8.93 2.79
CA PRO A 293 -0.54 8.65 1.94
C PRO A 293 -1.68 9.59 2.30
N GLY A 294 -2.38 10.12 1.29
CA GLY A 294 -3.49 11.03 1.48
C GLY A 294 -4.74 10.35 2.07
N PRO A 295 -5.65 11.12 2.67
CA PRO A 295 -6.83 10.57 3.34
C PRO A 295 -7.79 9.85 2.39
N TYR A 296 -7.93 10.30 1.14
CA TYR A 296 -8.83 9.67 0.19
C TYR A 296 -8.27 8.34 -0.33
N LEU A 297 -6.97 8.31 -0.66
CA LEU A 297 -6.22 7.08 -0.91
C LEU A 297 -6.42 6.07 0.23
N LEU A 298 -6.12 6.45 1.48
CA LEU A 298 -6.24 5.54 2.63
C LEU A 298 -7.68 5.05 2.81
N THR A 299 -8.67 5.93 2.69
CA THR A 299 -10.08 5.56 2.82
C THR A 299 -10.48 4.52 1.77
N ARG A 300 -10.04 4.69 0.52
CA ARG A 300 -10.35 3.72 -0.54
C ARG A 300 -9.58 2.42 -0.44
N THR A 301 -8.35 2.46 0.04
CA THR A 301 -7.51 1.28 0.20
C THR A 301 -7.91 0.47 1.44
N MET A 302 -8.45 1.09 2.50
CA MET A 302 -8.82 0.41 3.75
C MET A 302 -10.32 0.03 3.82
N TRP A 303 -11.14 0.53 2.91
CA TRP A 303 -12.55 0.17 2.83
C TRP A 303 -12.76 -1.10 2.01
N MET A 304 -13.05 -2.21 2.69
CA MET A 304 -13.52 -3.44 2.07
C MET A 304 -14.83 -3.88 2.71
N GLU A 305 -15.90 -3.96 1.92
CA GLU A 305 -17.24 -4.30 2.43
C GLU A 305 -17.26 -5.65 3.17
N CYS A 306 -16.42 -6.64 2.80
CA CYS A 306 -16.43 -7.94 3.48
C CYS A 306 -15.65 -8.00 4.81
N VAL A 307 -15.01 -6.90 5.21
CA VAL A 307 -14.16 -6.80 6.41
C VAL A 307 -14.56 -5.59 7.26
N SER A 308 -14.54 -4.40 6.65
CA SER A 308 -14.70 -3.11 7.32
C SER A 308 -16.16 -2.81 7.71
N ASP A 309 -17.15 -3.46 7.08
CA ASP A 309 -18.60 -3.27 7.33
C ASP A 309 -19.04 -3.69 8.75
N ARG A 310 -18.20 -4.43 9.46
CA ARG A 310 -18.41 -4.80 10.87
C ARG A 310 -17.98 -3.71 11.84
N ALA A 311 -16.96 -2.95 11.45
CA ALA A 311 -16.39 -1.89 12.27
C ALA A 311 -17.09 -0.55 12.02
N TYR A 312 -17.51 -0.30 10.78
CA TYR A 312 -18.16 0.92 10.35
C TYR A 312 -19.30 0.62 9.39
N ASP A 313 -20.35 1.44 9.42
CA ASP A 313 -21.50 1.24 8.54
C ASP A 313 -21.18 1.56 7.07
N ASN A 314 -20.19 2.43 6.83
CA ASN A 314 -19.78 2.90 5.51
C ASN A 314 -18.36 3.49 5.52
N ARG A 315 -17.82 3.74 4.33
CA ARG A 315 -16.48 4.32 4.15
C ARG A 315 -16.35 5.72 4.75
N GLU A 316 -17.44 6.49 4.81
CA GLU A 316 -17.44 7.85 5.34
C GLU A 316 -17.21 7.83 6.86
N GLN A 317 -17.74 6.84 7.58
CA GLN A 317 -17.44 6.64 9.00
C GLN A 317 -15.99 6.19 9.24
N LEU A 318 -15.46 5.28 8.41
CA LEU A 318 -14.03 4.91 8.43
C LEU A 318 -13.15 6.15 8.21
N ALA A 319 -13.54 7.01 7.26
CA ALA A 319 -12.79 8.21 6.92
C ALA A 319 -12.67 9.19 8.08
N VAL A 320 -13.62 9.22 9.02
CA VAL A 320 -13.52 10.06 10.25
C VAL A 320 -12.28 9.69 11.06
N ASP A 321 -12.00 8.39 11.22
CA ASP A 321 -10.83 7.94 11.96
C ASP A 321 -9.53 8.18 11.18
N ILE A 322 -9.54 7.98 9.86
CA ILE A 322 -8.39 8.29 8.98
C ILE A 322 -8.04 9.78 9.04
N VAL A 323 -9.05 10.66 8.94
CA VAL A 323 -8.87 12.10 9.07
C VAL A 323 -8.25 12.44 10.42
N ARG A 324 -8.79 11.91 11.52
CA ARG A 324 -8.23 12.13 12.86
C ARG A 324 -6.76 11.72 12.91
N ILE A 325 -6.45 10.49 12.50
CA ILE A 325 -5.10 9.91 12.56
C ILE A 325 -4.10 10.77 11.78
N LEU A 326 -4.45 11.20 10.56
CA LEU A 326 -3.57 12.04 9.74
C LEU A 326 -3.42 13.45 10.32
N ARG A 327 -4.47 14.03 10.92
CA ARG A 327 -4.37 15.32 11.63
C ARG A 327 -3.42 15.23 12.81
N GLU A 328 -3.55 14.18 13.61
CA GLU A 328 -2.62 13.94 14.72
C GLU A 328 -1.19 13.81 14.19
N GLU A 329 -0.97 12.99 13.16
CA GLU A 329 0.36 12.78 12.56
C GLU A 329 0.98 14.07 12.03
N ILE A 330 0.22 14.87 11.26
CA ILE A 330 0.66 16.18 10.77
C ILE A 330 1.08 17.08 11.93
N ALA A 331 0.28 17.14 13.01
CA ALA A 331 0.61 17.97 14.16
C ALA A 331 1.94 17.57 14.80
N TYR A 332 2.16 16.27 15.05
CA TYR A 332 3.42 15.80 15.62
C TYR A 332 4.61 16.06 14.68
N LEU A 333 4.46 15.80 13.37
CA LEU A 333 5.52 16.06 12.39
C LEU A 333 5.89 17.54 12.31
N LEU A 334 4.91 18.44 12.35
CA LEU A 334 5.16 19.88 12.36
C LEU A 334 5.81 20.35 13.65
N ALA A 335 5.47 19.74 14.79
CA ALA A 335 6.09 19.98 16.09
C ALA A 335 7.56 19.53 16.15
N GLU A 336 7.96 18.51 15.39
CA GLU A 336 9.37 18.12 15.21
C GLU A 336 10.15 19.05 14.26
N GLY A 337 9.53 20.09 13.70
CA GLY A 337 10.19 21.01 12.78
C GLY A 337 10.36 20.45 11.36
N THR A 338 9.58 19.43 10.96
CA THR A 338 9.55 18.91 9.58
C THR A 338 9.25 20.04 8.59
N ILE A 339 10.13 20.32 7.63
CA ILE A 339 9.96 21.53 6.78
C ILE A 339 8.68 21.49 5.94
N LEU A 340 8.26 20.30 5.51
CA LEU A 340 7.11 20.10 4.65
C LEU A 340 6.51 18.71 4.90
N VAL A 341 5.19 18.64 5.09
CA VAL A 341 4.44 17.38 5.13
C VAL A 341 3.67 17.25 3.82
N GLN A 342 3.98 16.22 3.04
CA GLN A 342 3.37 15.94 1.75
C GLN A 342 2.29 14.85 1.90
N LEU A 343 1.11 15.10 1.32
CA LEU A 343 0.03 14.11 1.18
C LEU A 343 0.02 13.59 -0.26
N ASP A 344 0.08 12.27 -0.43
CA ASP A 344 0.13 11.61 -1.73
C ASP A 344 -1.26 11.07 -2.13
N GLU A 345 -1.84 11.62 -3.20
CA GLU A 345 -3.18 11.28 -3.70
C GLU A 345 -3.15 10.83 -5.19
N PRO A 346 -2.39 9.78 -5.56
CA PRO A 346 -2.36 9.28 -6.94
C PRO A 346 -3.73 8.76 -7.41
N VAL A 347 -4.62 8.40 -6.48
CA VAL A 347 -6.00 7.97 -6.79
C VAL A 347 -6.86 9.08 -7.41
N LEU A 348 -6.49 10.35 -7.31
CA LEU A 348 -7.28 11.44 -7.92
C LEU A 348 -7.24 11.37 -9.44
N THR A 349 -6.09 11.06 -10.04
CA THR A 349 -6.00 10.87 -11.50
C THR A 349 -6.63 9.55 -11.93
N GLU A 350 -6.62 8.55 -11.06
CA GLU A 350 -7.36 7.31 -11.27
C GLU A 350 -8.86 7.57 -11.38
N VAL A 351 -9.45 8.35 -10.46
CA VAL A 351 -10.86 8.76 -10.51
C VAL A 351 -11.22 9.40 -11.86
N LEU A 352 -10.32 10.22 -12.41
CA LEU A 352 -10.53 10.93 -13.68
C LEU A 352 -10.34 10.07 -14.92
N TYR A 353 -9.29 9.24 -14.94
CA TYR A 353 -8.77 8.63 -16.18
C TYR A 353 -8.74 7.11 -16.15
N GLY A 354 -9.04 6.47 -15.01
CA GLY A 354 -9.21 5.03 -14.90
C GLY A 354 -10.47 4.56 -15.64
N GLU A 355 -10.43 3.36 -16.22
CA GLU A 355 -11.54 2.80 -16.98
C GLU A 355 -12.82 2.63 -16.13
N GLN A 356 -13.99 2.93 -16.71
CA GLN A 356 -15.29 2.72 -16.06
C GLN A 356 -15.87 1.33 -16.40
N GLY A 357 -16.47 0.65 -15.42
CA GLY A 357 -17.42 -0.45 -15.67
C GLY A 357 -16.87 -1.88 -15.71
N GLN A 358 -15.61 -2.13 -15.31
CA GLN A 358 -15.11 -3.48 -15.02
C GLN A 358 -14.47 -3.57 -13.63
N GLY A 359 -15.19 -3.13 -12.59
CA GLY A 359 -14.69 -3.19 -11.21
C GLY A 359 -13.37 -2.44 -11.02
N GLY A 360 -13.33 -1.17 -11.48
CA GLY A 360 -12.15 -0.29 -11.61
C GLY A 360 -11.23 -0.23 -10.39
N ARG A 361 -10.45 -1.29 -10.20
CA ARG A 361 -9.34 -1.43 -9.27
C ARG A 361 -8.09 -1.14 -10.06
N THR A 362 -7.72 0.12 -10.19
CA THR A 362 -6.39 0.42 -10.71
C THR A 362 -5.39 -0.02 -9.64
N PHE A 363 -4.71 -1.13 -9.95
CA PHE A 363 -3.75 -1.85 -9.12
C PHE A 363 -2.71 -0.98 -8.39
N MET A 364 -2.52 0.26 -8.85
CA MET A 364 -1.68 1.28 -8.23
C MET A 364 -1.72 1.34 -6.70
N CYS A 365 -2.87 1.09 -6.06
CA CYS A 365 -3.12 1.42 -4.65
C CYS A 365 -3.57 0.24 -3.80
N GLY A 366 -3.23 -0.99 -4.21
CA GLY A 366 -3.79 -2.20 -3.62
C GLY A 366 -5.24 -2.44 -4.09
N ALA A 367 -5.93 -3.41 -3.49
CA ALA A 367 -7.33 -3.68 -3.78
C ALA A 367 -8.20 -2.48 -3.35
N LEU A 368 -8.41 -1.53 -4.26
CA LEU A 368 -9.27 -0.38 -4.04
C LEU A 368 -10.75 -0.81 -3.99
N GLY A 369 -11.51 -0.24 -3.07
CA GLY A 369 -12.97 -0.38 -3.05
C GLY A 369 -13.64 0.19 -4.32
N GLU A 370 -14.88 -0.23 -4.58
CA GLU A 370 -15.70 0.36 -5.65
C GLU A 370 -15.79 1.89 -5.50
N ARG A 371 -15.74 2.61 -6.63
CA ARG A 371 -15.86 4.07 -6.69
C ARG A 371 -17.24 4.49 -7.19
N GLY A 372 -17.78 5.57 -6.65
CA GLY A 372 -18.99 6.25 -7.12
C GLY A 372 -18.76 7.09 -8.37
N ALA A 373 -19.67 8.03 -8.64
CA ALA A 373 -19.52 8.94 -9.78
C ALA A 373 -18.30 9.86 -9.59
N GLN A 374 -17.64 10.23 -10.69
CA GLN A 374 -16.42 11.04 -10.67
C GLN A 374 -16.56 12.32 -9.82
N ASP A 375 -17.64 13.08 -10.02
CA ASP A 375 -17.88 14.34 -9.28
C ASP A 375 -18.11 14.10 -7.78
N GLU A 376 -18.77 12.98 -7.42
CA GLU A 376 -19.03 12.61 -6.03
C GLU A 376 -17.72 12.20 -5.33
N GLU A 377 -16.88 11.42 -6.01
CA GLU A 377 -15.58 10.98 -5.50
C GLU A 377 -14.60 12.15 -5.33
N LEU A 378 -14.54 13.07 -6.29
CA LEU A 378 -13.71 14.27 -6.16
C LEU A 378 -14.21 15.19 -5.05
N ALA A 379 -15.53 15.32 -4.87
CA ALA A 379 -16.10 16.08 -3.78
C ALA A 379 -15.78 15.44 -2.42
N PHE A 380 -15.83 14.11 -2.33
CA PHE A 380 -15.46 13.38 -1.13
C PHE A 380 -13.96 13.54 -0.81
N ALA A 381 -13.09 13.32 -1.80
CA ALA A 381 -11.65 13.53 -1.65
C ALA A 381 -11.31 14.95 -1.19
N HIS A 382 -11.97 15.96 -1.78
CA HIS A 382 -11.84 17.35 -1.36
C HIS A 382 -12.24 17.55 0.11
N GLN A 383 -13.39 17.00 0.54
CA GLN A 383 -13.84 17.10 1.94
C GLN A 383 -12.85 16.48 2.92
N LEU A 384 -12.22 15.36 2.56
CA LEU A 384 -11.24 14.70 3.40
C LEU A 384 -9.94 15.50 3.49
N LEU A 385 -9.42 15.98 2.36
CA LEU A 385 -8.21 16.81 2.32
C LEU A 385 -8.41 18.11 3.11
N GLU A 386 -9.56 18.77 2.96
CA GLU A 386 -9.87 19.98 3.72
C GLU A 386 -9.88 19.69 5.24
N GLN A 387 -10.59 18.66 5.67
CA GLN A 387 -10.62 18.28 7.09
C GLN A 387 -9.24 17.91 7.64
N VAL A 388 -8.39 17.23 6.87
CA VAL A 388 -7.03 16.88 7.31
C VAL A 388 -6.14 18.12 7.43
N THR A 389 -6.28 19.08 6.52
CA THR A 389 -5.37 20.23 6.41
C THR A 389 -5.84 21.47 7.17
N GLU A 390 -7.10 21.51 7.62
CA GLU A 390 -7.69 22.64 8.33
C GLU A 390 -6.92 23.00 9.63
N GLY A 391 -6.56 24.28 9.75
CA GLY A 391 -5.92 24.85 10.94
C GLY A 391 -4.39 24.71 10.99
N PHE A 392 -3.78 23.99 10.05
CA PHE A 392 -2.32 23.86 9.95
C PHE A 392 -1.69 24.96 9.07
N PRO A 393 -0.39 25.26 9.26
CA PRO A 393 0.34 26.21 8.42
C PRO A 393 0.35 25.76 6.95
N THR A 394 -0.36 26.49 6.10
CA THR A 394 -0.56 26.17 4.68
C THR A 394 0.76 25.97 3.95
N ASP A 395 1.75 26.81 4.21
CA ASP A 395 3.08 26.80 3.61
C ASP A 395 3.95 25.62 4.04
N ARG A 396 3.52 24.79 4.99
CA ARG A 396 4.20 23.56 5.39
C ARG A 396 3.47 22.30 4.99
N LEU A 397 2.41 22.42 4.19
CA LEU A 397 1.68 21.30 3.62
C LEU A 397 1.81 21.25 2.10
N ALA A 398 1.95 20.03 1.57
CA ALA A 398 2.00 19.77 0.15
C ALA A 398 1.02 18.68 -0.27
N LEU A 399 0.58 18.74 -1.53
CA LEU A 399 -0.19 17.68 -2.18
C LEU A 399 0.58 17.17 -3.39
N HIS A 400 0.86 15.87 -3.43
CA HIS A 400 1.41 15.20 -4.61
C HIS A 400 0.34 14.40 -5.34
N VAL A 401 0.25 14.61 -6.65
CA VAL A 401 -0.64 13.85 -7.53
C VAL A 401 0.14 13.47 -8.78
N CYS A 402 0.16 12.18 -9.13
CA CYS A 402 0.82 11.66 -10.33
C CYS A 402 -0.12 10.75 -11.13
N ARG A 403 0.36 10.18 -12.23
CA ARG A 403 -0.36 9.20 -13.08
C ARG A 403 0.15 7.77 -12.88
N GLY A 404 0.93 7.61 -11.82
CA GLY A 404 1.41 6.35 -11.31
C GLY A 404 2.83 5.98 -11.67
N ASN A 405 3.41 5.19 -10.78
CA ASN A 405 4.85 5.01 -10.70
C ASN A 405 5.24 3.59 -10.24
N TRP A 406 4.65 2.58 -10.86
CA TRP A 406 4.87 1.17 -10.50
C TRP A 406 5.65 0.39 -11.58
N THR A 407 5.89 1.00 -12.73
CA THR A 407 6.61 0.40 -13.86
C THR A 407 7.36 1.47 -14.63
N THR A 408 8.48 1.07 -15.26
CA THR A 408 9.21 1.89 -16.22
C THR A 408 8.50 2.00 -17.56
N ASP A 409 7.54 1.11 -17.85
CA ASP A 409 6.74 1.19 -19.07
C ASP A 409 5.68 2.29 -18.97
N GLU A 410 5.96 3.37 -19.66
CA GLU A 410 5.12 4.56 -19.69
C GLU A 410 3.78 4.37 -20.40
N THR A 411 3.61 3.31 -21.19
CA THR A 411 2.32 3.01 -21.82
C THR A 411 1.31 2.41 -20.84
N SER A 412 1.78 1.92 -19.70
CA SER A 412 0.96 1.38 -18.62
C SER A 412 0.43 2.47 -17.66
N ALA A 413 1.00 3.68 -17.68
CA ALA A 413 0.58 4.79 -16.82
C ALA A 413 -0.65 5.54 -17.35
N LEU A 414 -1.39 6.21 -16.47
CA LEU A 414 -2.57 6.99 -16.86
C LEU A 414 -2.18 8.18 -17.76
N THR A 415 -3.11 8.61 -18.61
CA THR A 415 -2.92 9.74 -19.53
C THR A 415 -4.04 10.76 -19.36
N GLY A 416 -3.69 12.03 -19.19
CA GLY A 416 -4.66 13.12 -19.03
C GLY A 416 -4.07 14.32 -18.27
N GLY A 417 -4.54 15.53 -18.58
CA GLY A 417 -4.06 16.77 -17.96
C GLY A 417 -4.51 16.95 -16.50
N TYR A 418 -4.20 18.11 -15.91
CA TYR A 418 -4.63 18.44 -14.54
C TYR A 418 -5.80 19.42 -14.48
N GLU A 419 -6.29 19.91 -15.62
CA GLU A 419 -7.40 20.87 -15.71
C GLU A 419 -8.59 20.48 -14.83
N PRO A 420 -9.03 19.20 -14.78
CA PRO A 420 -10.17 18.82 -13.94
C PRO A 420 -9.90 18.90 -12.43
N LEU A 421 -8.64 18.84 -12.00
CA LEU A 421 -8.24 18.92 -10.58
C LEU A 421 -7.96 20.35 -10.11
N VAL A 422 -7.80 21.33 -11.00
CA VAL A 422 -7.54 22.73 -10.63
C VAL A 422 -8.58 23.28 -9.62
N PRO A 423 -9.89 23.01 -9.74
CA PRO A 423 -10.87 23.44 -8.74
C PRO A 423 -10.63 22.88 -7.34
N LEU A 424 -10.09 21.66 -7.22
CA LEU A 424 -9.72 21.03 -5.95
C LEU A 424 -8.38 21.61 -5.45
N PHE A 425 -7.38 21.73 -6.33
CA PHE A 425 -6.06 22.26 -5.97
C PHE A 425 -6.12 23.67 -5.39
N ARG A 426 -7.01 24.52 -5.92
CA ARG A 426 -7.16 25.90 -5.43
C ARG A 426 -7.92 26.00 -4.11
N SER A 427 -8.71 24.99 -3.72
CA SER A 427 -9.58 25.07 -2.55
C SER A 427 -8.94 24.47 -1.31
N VAL A 428 -8.18 23.38 -1.44
CA VAL A 428 -7.54 22.70 -0.30
C VAL A 428 -6.48 23.58 0.37
N ASN A 429 -6.35 23.50 1.69
CA ASN A 429 -5.34 24.20 2.49
C ASN A 429 -3.90 23.63 2.34
N VAL A 430 -3.36 23.63 1.12
CA VAL A 430 -1.95 23.26 0.84
C VAL A 430 -1.20 24.39 0.15
N GLY A 431 0.03 24.64 0.57
CA GLY A 431 0.90 25.70 0.05
C GLY A 431 1.83 25.24 -1.06
N THR A 432 1.96 23.94 -1.31
CA THR A 432 2.74 23.39 -2.43
C THR A 432 1.97 22.31 -3.16
N LEU A 433 1.91 22.40 -4.49
CA LEU A 433 1.46 21.30 -5.35
C LEU A 433 2.69 20.65 -6.00
N ILE A 434 2.90 19.35 -5.82
CA ILE A 434 4.04 18.62 -6.37
C ILE A 434 3.51 17.67 -7.45
N LEU A 435 3.79 17.95 -8.72
CA LEU A 435 3.06 17.35 -9.84
C LEU A 435 3.99 16.72 -10.89
N GLU A 436 3.53 15.61 -11.49
CA GLU A 436 4.12 15.02 -12.69
C GLU A 436 3.81 15.91 -13.89
N LEU A 437 4.84 16.52 -14.50
CA LEU A 437 4.68 17.60 -15.49
C LEU A 437 5.64 17.54 -16.68
N CYS A 438 6.66 16.67 -16.71
CA CYS A 438 7.57 16.62 -17.86
C CYS A 438 7.23 15.55 -18.91
N THR A 439 6.35 14.60 -18.61
CA THR A 439 5.88 13.63 -19.60
C THR A 439 4.84 14.24 -20.56
N PRO A 440 4.82 13.87 -21.84
CA PRO A 440 3.75 14.28 -22.76
C PRO A 440 2.34 13.82 -22.33
N ARG A 441 2.25 12.76 -21.51
CA ARG A 441 0.97 12.27 -20.96
C ARG A 441 0.39 13.19 -19.90
N ALA A 442 1.23 14.05 -19.30
CA ALA A 442 0.82 14.94 -18.22
C ALA A 442 -0.05 16.11 -18.67
N GLY A 443 -0.21 16.31 -19.99
CA GLY A 443 -0.90 17.46 -20.54
C GLY A 443 -0.03 18.73 -20.50
N GLU A 444 -0.67 19.87 -20.75
CA GLU A 444 0.01 21.15 -20.87
C GLU A 444 0.11 21.85 -19.50
N LEU A 445 1.24 22.52 -19.25
CA LEU A 445 1.50 23.19 -17.96
C LEU A 445 0.54 24.37 -17.72
N GLU A 446 0.09 25.02 -18.80
CA GLU A 446 -0.86 26.13 -18.83
C GLU A 446 -2.22 25.75 -18.22
N ALA A 447 -2.56 24.45 -18.18
CA ALA A 447 -3.70 23.91 -17.47
C ALA A 447 -3.78 24.40 -16.01
N LEU A 448 -2.63 24.59 -15.37
CA LEU A 448 -2.50 24.92 -13.97
C LEU A 448 -2.52 26.44 -13.69
N ALA A 449 -2.77 27.29 -14.69
CA ALA A 449 -2.83 28.74 -14.50
C ALA A 449 -3.89 29.22 -13.49
N GLY A 450 -4.86 28.35 -13.13
CA GLY A 450 -5.93 28.65 -12.17
C GLY A 450 -5.65 28.28 -10.70
N ILE A 451 -4.45 27.81 -10.35
CA ILE A 451 -4.06 27.57 -8.94
C ILE A 451 -3.87 28.89 -8.19
N ARG A 452 -3.91 28.88 -6.84
CA ARG A 452 -3.83 30.12 -6.06
C ARG A 452 -2.46 30.78 -6.16
N ASP A 453 -2.41 32.11 -6.06
CA ASP A 453 -1.16 32.89 -6.15
C ASP A 453 -0.21 32.70 -4.96
N ASP A 454 -0.73 32.24 -3.82
CA ASP A 454 0.04 31.89 -2.63
C ASP A 454 0.63 30.46 -2.70
N GLN A 455 0.23 29.65 -3.68
CA GLN A 455 0.72 28.28 -3.83
C GLN A 455 2.01 28.23 -4.65
N ARG A 456 2.99 27.48 -4.12
CA ARG A 456 4.17 27.02 -4.85
C ARG A 456 3.83 25.81 -5.72
N ILE A 457 4.60 25.62 -6.78
CA ILE A 457 4.48 24.47 -7.68
C ILE A 457 5.82 23.73 -7.76
N GLY A 458 5.84 22.51 -7.25
CA GLY A 458 6.88 21.51 -7.49
C GLY A 458 6.70 20.91 -8.88
N VAL A 459 7.59 21.29 -9.79
CA VAL A 459 7.55 20.87 -11.18
C VAL A 459 8.39 19.62 -11.36
N GLY A 460 7.74 18.53 -11.76
CA GLY A 460 8.42 17.38 -12.32
C GLY A 460 9.18 17.79 -13.59
N VAL A 461 10.51 17.81 -13.52
CA VAL A 461 11.40 18.23 -14.62
C VAL A 461 12.25 17.09 -15.18
N ILE A 462 12.19 15.93 -14.54
CA ILE A 462 12.79 14.68 -15.00
C ILE A 462 11.76 13.56 -14.86
N ASN A 463 11.62 12.78 -15.93
CA ASN A 463 10.88 11.53 -15.90
C ASN A 463 11.82 10.43 -15.42
N GLN A 464 11.70 10.04 -14.15
CA GLN A 464 12.56 9.03 -13.53
C GLN A 464 12.48 7.65 -14.20
N LYS A 465 11.49 7.39 -15.05
CA LYS A 465 11.34 6.14 -15.83
C LYS A 465 12.19 6.12 -17.10
N ASP A 466 12.51 7.31 -17.65
CA ASP A 466 13.27 7.47 -18.89
C ASP A 466 14.12 8.76 -18.87
N SER A 467 15.08 8.82 -17.95
CA SER A 467 15.94 9.99 -17.75
C SER A 467 17.35 9.81 -18.32
N ALA A 468 17.63 8.72 -19.04
CA ALA A 468 18.99 8.34 -19.40
C ALA A 468 19.72 9.37 -20.27
N ASN A 469 18.96 10.12 -21.08
CA ASN A 469 19.47 11.10 -22.04
C ASN A 469 19.23 12.55 -21.61
N ASP A 470 18.62 12.79 -20.44
CA ASP A 470 18.37 14.15 -19.96
C ASP A 470 19.69 14.89 -19.70
N THR A 471 19.76 16.14 -20.17
CA THR A 471 20.87 17.05 -19.87
C THR A 471 20.44 18.16 -18.90
N VAL A 472 21.42 18.85 -18.33
CA VAL A 472 21.14 20.02 -17.47
C VAL A 472 20.34 21.09 -18.22
N ASP A 473 20.64 21.31 -19.50
CA ASP A 473 19.96 22.31 -20.33
C ASP A 473 18.49 21.92 -20.60
N ASP A 474 18.20 20.62 -20.80
CA ASP A 474 16.82 20.14 -20.95
C ASP A 474 16.00 20.38 -19.69
N VAL A 475 16.59 20.06 -18.53
CA VAL A 475 15.97 20.26 -17.21
C VAL A 475 15.75 21.74 -16.93
N ALA A 476 16.77 22.58 -17.20
CA ALA A 476 16.64 24.03 -17.06
C ALA A 476 15.56 24.61 -17.99
N ALA A 477 15.48 24.15 -19.23
CA ALA A 477 14.46 24.60 -20.18
C ALA A 477 13.03 24.22 -19.74
N ARG A 478 12.84 23.06 -19.10
CA ARG A 478 11.56 22.66 -18.48
C ARG A 478 11.21 23.57 -17.30
N ALA A 479 12.16 23.81 -16.40
CA ALA A 479 11.98 24.72 -15.27
C ALA A 479 11.66 26.16 -15.71
N GLU A 480 12.33 26.68 -16.75
CA GLU A 480 12.06 28.02 -17.27
C GLU A 480 10.65 28.18 -17.85
N ARG A 481 10.07 27.12 -18.42
CA ARG A 481 8.65 27.16 -18.83
C ARG A 481 7.75 27.42 -17.64
N ALA A 482 7.99 26.73 -16.52
CA ALA A 482 7.24 26.97 -15.29
C ALA A 482 7.48 28.36 -14.71
N ILE A 483 8.72 28.85 -14.69
CA ILE A 483 9.04 30.21 -14.21
C ILE A 483 8.28 31.27 -15.01
N ARG A 484 8.14 31.10 -16.33
CA ARG A 484 7.38 32.04 -17.18
C ARG A 484 5.88 32.08 -16.85
N LEU A 485 5.31 30.97 -16.38
CA LEU A 485 3.87 30.87 -16.08
C LEU A 485 3.55 31.26 -14.63
N PHE A 486 4.33 30.77 -13.66
CA PHE A 486 4.03 30.92 -12.24
C PHE A 486 4.90 31.97 -11.53
N GLY A 487 5.96 32.44 -12.18
CA GLY A 487 6.94 33.34 -11.59
C GLY A 487 8.04 32.60 -10.82
N TYR A 488 9.21 33.23 -10.72
CA TYR A 488 10.41 32.64 -10.12
C TYR A 488 10.19 32.21 -8.67
N GLU A 489 9.54 33.07 -7.88
CA GLU A 489 9.34 32.87 -6.43
C GLU A 489 8.50 31.64 -6.07
N ARG A 490 7.69 31.14 -7.01
CA ARG A 490 6.71 30.06 -6.76
C ARG A 490 7.16 28.68 -7.24
N VAL A 491 8.20 28.61 -8.07
CA VAL A 491 8.62 27.35 -8.70
C VAL A 491 9.58 26.60 -7.78
N LEU A 492 9.31 25.31 -7.56
CA LEU A 492 10.19 24.32 -6.95
C LEU A 492 10.46 23.22 -7.98
N LEU A 493 11.54 22.46 -7.80
CA LEU A 493 11.98 21.48 -8.79
C LEU A 493 12.05 20.07 -8.20
N ASN A 494 11.62 19.08 -8.96
CA ASN A 494 11.60 17.68 -8.54
C ASN A 494 11.53 16.73 -9.74
N THR A 495 11.62 15.41 -9.51
CA THR A 495 11.26 14.39 -10.52
C THR A 495 9.74 14.26 -10.64
N ASP A 496 9.23 13.64 -11.70
CA ASP A 496 7.78 13.44 -11.85
C ASP A 496 7.16 12.61 -10.71
N CYS A 497 7.90 11.61 -10.19
CA CYS A 497 7.51 10.84 -9.00
C CYS A 497 8.75 10.26 -8.28
N GLY A 498 8.53 9.47 -7.23
CA GLY A 498 9.60 8.81 -6.46
C GLY A 498 10.37 7.74 -7.25
N PHE A 499 11.45 7.23 -6.68
CA PHE A 499 12.32 6.28 -7.39
C PHE A 499 11.99 4.81 -7.08
N ALA A 500 11.21 4.54 -6.02
CA ALA A 500 10.90 3.17 -5.60
C ALA A 500 9.59 3.09 -4.78
N THR A 501 8.47 3.45 -5.43
CA THR A 501 7.12 3.44 -4.83
C THR A 501 6.75 2.07 -4.22
N PHE A 502 7.26 0.99 -4.81
CA PHE A 502 7.23 -0.36 -4.25
C PHE A 502 8.67 -0.79 -3.96
N ALA A 503 8.90 -1.34 -2.76
CA ALA A 503 10.23 -1.74 -2.32
C ALA A 503 10.90 -2.73 -3.30
N ASP A 504 10.14 -3.74 -3.73
CA ASP A 504 10.63 -4.83 -4.58
C ASP A 504 10.70 -4.49 -6.08
N ASN A 505 10.09 -3.38 -6.50
CA ASN A 505 10.08 -2.97 -7.90
C ASN A 505 10.51 -1.50 -8.07
N PRO A 506 11.80 -1.19 -7.80
CA PRO A 506 12.30 0.17 -7.96
C PRO A 506 12.33 0.57 -9.45
N ILE A 507 11.93 1.81 -9.74
CA ILE A 507 11.93 2.37 -11.11
C ILE A 507 13.35 2.49 -11.66
N GLN A 508 14.31 2.80 -10.78
CA GLN A 508 15.71 2.90 -11.15
C GLN A 508 16.64 2.59 -9.99
N SER A 509 17.93 2.41 -10.28
CA SER A 509 18.96 2.21 -9.25
C SER A 509 19.25 3.48 -8.46
N ALA A 510 19.73 3.36 -7.23
CA ALA A 510 20.15 4.50 -6.40
C ALA A 510 21.20 5.40 -7.07
N ARG A 511 22.09 4.83 -7.91
CA ARG A 511 23.09 5.61 -8.66
C ARG A 511 22.45 6.50 -9.74
N ALA A 512 21.45 5.96 -10.43
CA ALA A 512 20.70 6.73 -11.43
C ALA A 512 19.86 7.82 -10.73
N ALA A 513 19.26 7.49 -9.58
CA ALA A 513 18.47 8.44 -8.80
C ALA A 513 19.33 9.62 -8.31
N GLU A 514 20.55 9.34 -7.81
CA GLU A 514 21.53 10.37 -7.43
C GLU A 514 21.94 11.24 -8.64
N ARG A 515 22.09 10.64 -9.83
CA ARG A 515 22.39 11.41 -11.07
C ARG A 515 21.24 12.34 -11.42
N ASP A 516 20.00 11.85 -11.39
CA ASP A 516 18.81 12.63 -11.77
C ASP A 516 18.66 13.85 -10.86
N LEU A 517 18.73 13.64 -9.54
CA LEU A 517 18.71 14.75 -8.59
C LEU A 517 19.86 15.74 -8.79
N ARG A 518 21.05 15.26 -9.17
CA ARG A 518 22.20 16.13 -9.47
C ARG A 518 21.96 16.99 -10.71
N LEU A 519 21.33 16.45 -11.74
CA LEU A 519 20.97 17.23 -12.93
C LEU A 519 20.00 18.37 -12.57
N ILE A 520 19.02 18.09 -11.72
CA ILE A 520 18.06 19.11 -11.23
C ILE A 520 18.79 20.17 -10.39
N ALA A 521 19.67 19.77 -9.47
CA ALA A 521 20.45 20.70 -8.66
C ALA A 521 21.35 21.62 -9.52
N GLN A 522 21.99 21.08 -10.56
CA GLN A 522 22.79 21.87 -11.49
C GLN A 522 21.95 22.85 -12.29
N ALA A 523 20.77 22.43 -12.75
CA ALA A 523 19.82 23.30 -13.45
C ALA A 523 19.31 24.42 -12.53
N ARG A 524 18.97 24.11 -11.28
CA ARG A 524 18.65 25.11 -10.25
C ARG A 524 19.76 26.15 -10.12
N ASP A 525 21.02 25.73 -9.99
CA ASP A 525 22.14 26.65 -9.76
C ASP A 525 22.36 27.58 -10.96
N GLN A 526 22.23 27.06 -12.18
CA GLN A 526 22.23 27.87 -13.41
C GLN A 526 21.10 28.91 -13.40
N LEU A 527 19.89 28.50 -13.04
CA LEU A 527 18.72 29.38 -13.03
C LEU A 527 18.77 30.42 -11.90
N ARG A 528 19.17 30.04 -10.68
CA ARG A 528 19.41 30.98 -9.58
C ARG A 528 20.44 32.03 -10.01
N THR A 529 21.54 31.63 -10.65
CA THR A 529 22.54 32.57 -11.19
C THR A 529 21.91 33.51 -12.23
N LYS A 530 21.16 32.98 -13.20
CA LYS A 530 20.52 33.76 -14.28
C LYS A 530 19.54 34.81 -13.75
N TYR A 531 18.68 34.44 -12.81
CA TYR A 531 17.62 35.32 -12.31
C TYR A 531 18.09 36.27 -11.19
N GLN A 532 19.11 35.90 -10.40
CA GLN A 532 19.72 36.81 -9.41
C GLN A 532 20.55 37.94 -10.05
N HIS A 533 21.14 37.72 -11.23
CA HIS A 533 21.93 38.73 -11.96
C HIS A 533 21.10 39.54 -12.97
N GLY A 534 19.80 39.25 -13.10
CA GLY A 534 18.88 39.90 -14.03
C GLY A 534 17.88 40.88 -13.42
N ALA A 535 17.97 41.13 -12.11
CA ALA A 535 17.11 42.07 -11.35
C ALA A 535 17.71 43.48 -11.27
#